data_AF-A0A1A2RSF3-F1
#
_entry.id   AF-A0A1A2RSF3-F1
#
_cell.length_a   1.000
_cell.length_b   1.000
_cell.length_c   1.000
_cell.angle_alpha   90.00
_cell.angle_beta   90.00
_cell.angle_gamma   90.00
#
_symmetry.space_group_name_H-M   'P 1'
#
loop_
_entity.id
_entity.type
_entity.pdbx_description
1 polymer ?
#
loop_
_entity_poly.entity_id
_entity_poly.type
_entity_poly.pdbx_seq_one_letter_code
_entity_poly.pdbx_strand_id
1 'polypeptide(L)' 'MTDLDDTHRRIIDAGYTPDQAPFEIGGVRMFFVKDPDGTPVEFIELPDGARSTYEMHRGVQLQMGPVR' A
#
# COMPACT_ATOMS: atom_id res chain seq x y z
N MET A 1 1.17 5.94 -3.69
CA MET A 1 2.30 6.18 -4.63
C MET A 1 1.93 5.67 -6.00
N THR A 2 2.67 6.00 -7.06
CA THR A 2 2.34 5.59 -8.45
C THR A 2 3.25 4.49 -9.00
N ASP A 3 4.32 4.12 -8.29
CA ASP A 3 5.22 3.01 -8.64
C ASP A 3 5.80 2.42 -7.35
N LEU A 4 5.27 1.28 -6.92
CA LEU A 4 5.70 0.61 -5.70
C LEU A 4 7.10 -0.01 -5.86
N ASP A 5 7.48 -0.43 -7.06
CA ASP A 5 8.74 -1.10 -7.33
C ASP A 5 9.91 -0.12 -7.31
N ASP A 6 9.72 1.11 -7.83
CA ASP A 6 10.70 2.19 -7.67
C ASP A 6 10.88 2.58 -6.20
N THR A 7 9.78 2.68 -5.47
CA THR A 7 9.81 3.01 -4.04
C THR A 7 10.56 1.91 -3.26
N HIS A 8 10.27 0.64 -3.53
CA HIS A 8 10.95 -0.50 -2.92
C HIS A 8 12.46 -0.48 -3.18
N ARG A 9 12.88 -0.22 -4.43
CA ARG A 9 14.31 -0.08 -4.80
C ARG A 9 14.98 1.05 -4.00
N ARG A 10 14.34 2.22 -3.92
CA ARG A 10 14.86 3.38 -3.17
C ARG A 10 14.99 3.13 -1.67
N ILE A 11 14.05 2.39 -1.08
CA ILE A 11 14.10 2.02 0.34
C ILE A 11 15.31 1.11 0.61
N ILE A 12 15.56 0.12 -0.26
CA ILE A 12 16.74 -0.75 -0.19
C ILE A 12 18.03 0.06 -0.36
N ASP A 13 18.09 0.93 -1.37
CA ASP A 13 19.26 1.79 -1.64
C ASP A 13 19.55 2.74 -0.47
N ALA A 14 18.52 3.13 0.29
CA ALA A 14 18.64 3.93 1.50
C ALA A 14 19.09 3.11 2.75
N GLY A 15 19.29 1.80 2.62
CA GLY A 15 19.79 0.93 3.69
C GLY A 15 18.72 0.34 4.59
N TYR A 16 17.44 0.52 4.27
CA TYR A 16 16.35 -0.14 4.99
C TYR A 16 16.04 -1.50 4.35
N THR A 17 15.75 -2.48 5.19
CA THR A 17 15.39 -3.83 4.73
C THR A 17 13.87 -4.01 4.81
N PRO A 18 13.17 -4.13 3.68
CA PRO A 18 11.77 -4.54 3.68
C PRO A 18 11.59 -5.93 4.27
N ASP A 19 10.47 -6.16 4.97
CA ASP A 19 10.15 -7.47 5.56
C ASP A 19 9.87 -8.52 4.46
N GLN A 20 9.41 -8.07 3.29
CA GLN A 20 9.16 -8.89 2.09
C GLN A 20 9.20 -8.04 0.80
N ALA A 21 9.29 -8.71 -0.35
CA ALA A 21 9.07 -8.06 -1.65
C ALA A 21 7.60 -7.61 -1.80
N PRO A 22 7.31 -6.63 -2.68
CA PRO A 22 5.95 -6.18 -2.94
C PRO A 22 5.01 -7.33 -3.34
N PHE A 23 3.80 -7.33 -2.77
CA PHE A 23 2.75 -8.32 -3.05
C PHE A 23 1.38 -7.63 -3.20
N GLU A 24 0.38 -8.34 -3.71
CA GLU A 24 -0.95 -7.80 -3.99
C GLU A 24 -2.04 -8.48 -3.15
N ILE A 25 -2.96 -7.68 -2.61
CA ILE A 25 -4.21 -8.13 -1.98
C ILE A 25 -5.36 -7.26 -2.50
N GLY A 26 -6.37 -7.88 -3.13
CA GLY A 26 -7.59 -7.18 -3.54
C GLY A 26 -7.35 -5.99 -4.48
N GLY A 27 -6.34 -6.08 -5.36
CA GLY A 27 -5.98 -5.02 -6.30
C GLY A 27 -5.12 -3.90 -5.72
N VAL A 28 -4.76 -3.94 -4.42
CA VAL A 28 -3.80 -3.03 -3.80
C VAL A 28 -2.47 -3.75 -3.67
N ARG A 29 -1.39 -3.14 -4.18
CA ARG A 29 -0.03 -3.65 -3.99
C ARG A 29 0.59 -3.01 -2.75
N MET A 30 1.37 -3.78 -1.99
CA MET A 30 1.99 -3.28 -0.76
C MET A 30 3.29 -3.99 -0.36
N PHE A 31 4.07 -3.36 0.52
CA PHE A 31 5.14 -3.99 1.32
C PHE A 31 5.34 -3.24 2.65
N PHE A 32 6.08 -3.86 3.58
CA PHE A 32 6.39 -3.29 4.88
C PHE A 32 7.89 -3.07 5.06
N VAL A 33 8.24 -2.01 5.79
CA VAL A 33 9.60 -1.73 6.27
C VAL A 33 9.52 -1.24 7.70
N LYS A 34 10.54 -1.51 8.52
CA LYS A 34 10.64 -0.94 9.86
C LYS A 34 11.38 0.38 9.81
N ASP A 35 10.85 1.39 10.48
CA ASP A 35 11.57 2.62 10.75
C ASP A 35 12.71 2.40 11.78
N PRO A 36 13.56 3.40 12.06
CA PRO A 36 14.66 3.25 13.01
C PRO A 36 14.23 2.88 14.44
N ASP A 37 13.00 3.20 14.83
CA ASP A 37 12.42 2.86 16.13
C ASP A 37 11.79 1.46 16.14
N GLY A 38 11.80 0.76 14.99
CA GLY A 38 11.23 -0.57 14.80
C GLY A 38 9.74 -0.56 14.45
N THR A 39 9.14 0.61 14.21
CA THR A 39 7.73 0.75 13.87
C THR A 39 7.49 0.31 12.43
N PRO A 40 6.52 -0.60 12.17
CA PRO A 40 6.18 -0.98 10.80
C PRO A 40 5.55 0.20 10.03
N VAL A 41 6.10 0.46 8.85
CA VAL A 41 5.59 1.43 7.88
C VAL A 41 5.14 0.67 6.64
N GLU A 42 3.89 0.89 6.24
CA GLU A 42 3.28 0.28 5.06
C GLU A 42 3.38 1.21 3.85
N PHE A 43 3.87 0.66 2.73
CA PHE A 43 3.87 1.33 1.44
C PHE A 43 2.82 0.69 0.55
N ILE A 44 1.88 1.49 0.01
CA ILE A 44 0.80 1.00 -0.86
C ILE A 44 0.73 1.71 -2.22
N GLU A 45 0.50 0.93 -3.27
CA GLU A 45 0.09 1.39 -4.59
C GLU A 45 -1.36 0.96 -4.83
N LEU A 46 -2.22 1.96 -5.05
CA LEU A 46 -3.65 1.75 -5.29
C LEU A 46 -3.89 1.54 -6.79
N PRO A 47 -4.92 0.76 -7.16
CA PRO A 47 -5.23 0.47 -8.55
C PRO A 47 -5.64 1.74 -9.31
N ASP A 48 -5.53 1.69 -10.64
CA ASP A 48 -6.00 2.72 -11.58
C ASP A 48 -5.44 4.13 -11.33
N GLY A 49 -4.28 4.22 -10.68
CA GLY A 49 -3.65 5.50 -10.33
C GLY A 49 -4.42 6.28 -9.26
N ALA A 50 -5.34 5.63 -8.53
CA ALA A 50 -6.04 6.23 -7.40
C ALA A 50 -5.01 6.74 -6.37
N ARG A 51 -5.27 7.91 -5.82
CA ARG A 51 -4.38 8.55 -4.84
C ARG A 51 -4.87 8.41 -3.41
N SER A 52 -6.09 7.88 -3.26
CA SER A 52 -6.69 7.59 -1.96
C SER A 52 -7.64 6.41 -2.05
N THR A 53 -7.84 5.72 -0.93
CA THR A 53 -8.87 4.67 -0.80
C THR A 53 -10.28 5.23 -1.05
N TYR A 54 -10.49 6.53 -0.81
CA TYR A 54 -11.71 7.23 -1.18
C TYR A 54 -11.95 7.26 -2.70
N GLU A 55 -10.90 7.48 -3.50
CA GLU A 55 -10.99 7.41 -4.96
C GLU A 55 -11.24 5.98 -5.46
N MET A 56 -10.59 4.99 -4.84
CA MET A 56 -10.80 3.57 -5.14
C MET A 56 -12.27 3.13 -4.92
N HIS A 57 -12.94 3.66 -3.90
CA HIS A 57 -14.33 3.32 -3.57
C HIS A 57 -15.34 4.38 -4.02
N ARG A 58 -14.93 5.36 -4.83
CA ARG A 58 -15.84 6.41 -5.30
C ARG A 58 -16.90 5.78 -6.19
N GLY A 59 -18.17 5.89 -5.79
CA GLY A 59 -19.29 5.26 -6.50
C GLY A 59 -19.65 3.86 -6.00
N VAL A 60 -18.87 3.28 -5.08
CA VAL A 60 -19.26 2.10 -4.32
C VAL A 60 -20.22 2.58 -3.21
N GLN A 61 -21.44 2.05 -3.18
CA GLN A 61 -22.33 2.27 -2.03
C GLN A 61 -21.65 1.69 -0.79
N LEU A 62 -21.21 2.54 0.13
CA LEU A 62 -20.76 2.12 1.45
C LEU A 62 -21.95 1.45 2.13
N GLN A 63 -21.93 0.12 2.20
CA GLN A 63 -22.95 -0.63 2.92
C GLN A 63 -22.71 -0.47 4.42
N MET A 64 -23.35 0.54 5.00
CA MET A 64 -23.37 0.74 6.44
C MET A 64 -24.50 -0.11 7.03
N GLY A 65 -24.19 -1.33 7.47
CA GLY A 65 -25.11 -2.20 8.18
C GLY A 65 -25.01 -3.68 7.77
N PRO A 66 -25.56 -4.61 8.57
CA PRO A 66 -25.48 -6.03 8.28
C PRO A 66 -26.20 -6.37 6.98
N VAL A 67 -25.57 -7.23 6.16
CA VAL A 67 -26.20 -7.89 5.01
C VAL A 67 -27.34 -8.75 5.56
N ARG A 68 -28.58 -8.43 5.18
CA ARG A 68 -29.74 -9.30 5.44
C ARG A 68 -29.84 -10.36 4.36
#